data_AF-V6K6T4-F1
#
_entry.id   AF-V6K6T4-F1
#
_cell.length_a   1.000
_cell.length_b   1.000
_cell.length_c   1.000
_cell.angle_alpha   90.00
_cell.angle_beta   90.00
_cell.angle_gamma   90.00
#
_symmetry.space_group_name_H-M   'P 1'
#
loop_
_entity.id
_entity.type
_entity.pdbx_description
1 polymer ?
#
loop_
_entity_poly.entity_id
_entity_poly.type
_entity_poly.pdbx_seq_one_letter_code
_entity_poly.pdbx_strand_id
1 'polypeptide(L)'
;MRSLGDVSTLFVLLWGRLHDSRWWQRVHLRAVVSGVAVSAVVLVAGSAVILPVEENAPGATITSFPRALWWSIETATTVGYGDMYPVTAGGRVVAAVVMIVGITTFSVVTAALATWFVSRANRDVRQLGATVRRFEQDHADGLAEQLRMMHERFDRLENRLDDPSRPDGG
;
A
#
# COMPACT_ATOMS: atom_id res chain seq x y z
N MET A 1 -29.01 32.94 -9.26
CA MET A 1 -27.62 32.51 -9.00
C MET A 1 -27.60 31.45 -7.89
N ARG A 2 -27.76 30.16 -8.20
CA ARG A 2 -27.70 29.02 -7.23
C ARG A 2 -27.24 27.69 -7.89
N SER A 3 -26.30 27.72 -8.83
CA SER A 3 -25.96 26.51 -9.64
C SER A 3 -24.50 26.06 -9.61
N LEU A 4 -23.62 26.71 -8.84
CA LEU A 4 -22.17 26.43 -8.91
C LEU A 4 -21.63 25.53 -7.77
N GLY A 5 -22.39 25.30 -6.70
CA GLY A 5 -21.93 24.49 -5.56
C GLY A 5 -22.06 22.97 -5.76
N ASP A 6 -22.98 22.53 -6.64
CA ASP A 6 -23.37 21.11 -6.74
C ASP A 6 -22.35 20.26 -7.52
N VAL A 7 -21.66 20.87 -8.49
CA VAL A 7 -20.65 20.21 -9.33
C VAL A 7 -19.40 19.85 -8.52
N SER A 8 -18.99 20.71 -7.58
CA SER A 8 -17.87 20.44 -6.68
C SER A 8 -18.16 19.31 -5.70
N THR A 9 -19.37 19.25 -5.14
CA THR A 9 -19.77 18.16 -4.25
C THR A 9 -19.91 16.84 -5.00
N LEU A 10 -20.48 16.86 -6.21
CA LEU A 10 -20.51 15.68 -7.08
C LEU A 10 -19.10 15.21 -7.45
N PHE A 11 -18.18 16.11 -7.76
CA PHE A 11 -16.79 15.76 -8.04
C PHE A 11 -16.08 15.16 -6.83
N VAL A 12 -16.25 15.73 -5.62
CA VAL A 12 -15.65 15.22 -4.39
C VAL A 12 -16.25 13.88 -3.96
N LEU A 13 -17.57 13.70 -4.13
CA LEU A 13 -18.24 12.43 -3.84
C LEU A 13 -17.91 11.35 -4.88
N LEU A 14 -17.79 11.72 -6.15
CA LEU A 14 -17.36 10.84 -7.22
C LEU A 14 -15.89 10.42 -7.02
N TRP A 15 -15.02 11.37 -6.69
CA TRP A 15 -13.60 11.13 -6.39
C TRP A 15 -13.41 10.30 -5.12
N GLY A 16 -14.17 10.62 -4.06
CA GLY A 16 -14.18 9.87 -2.80
C GLY A 16 -14.68 8.44 -2.95
N ARG A 17 -15.67 8.21 -3.83
CA ARG A 17 -16.21 6.88 -4.15
C ARG A 17 -15.30 6.09 -5.09
N LEU A 18 -14.52 6.74 -5.95
CA LEU A 18 -13.48 6.11 -6.77
C LEU A 18 -12.27 5.68 -5.92
N HIS A 19 -11.95 6.45 -4.89
CA HIS A 19 -10.83 6.17 -3.99
C HIS A 19 -11.17 5.09 -2.94
N ASP A 20 -12.37 4.51 -2.97
CA ASP A 20 -12.79 3.58 -1.93
C ASP A 20 -11.93 2.29 -1.91
N SER A 21 -11.54 1.93 -0.69
CA SER A 21 -10.33 1.21 -0.26
C SER A 21 -10.13 -0.23 -0.80
N ARG A 22 -11.10 -0.80 -1.51
CA ARG A 22 -11.05 -2.16 -2.08
C ARG A 22 -10.73 -2.19 -3.59
N TRP A 23 -10.89 -1.07 -4.28
CA TRP A 23 -10.46 -0.93 -5.67
C TRP A 23 -8.94 -0.78 -5.75
N TRP A 24 -8.35 0.09 -4.90
CA TRP A 24 -6.90 0.28 -4.83
C TRP A 24 -6.12 -1.00 -4.51
N GLN A 25 -6.55 -1.82 -3.55
CA GLN A 25 -5.85 -3.08 -3.26
C GLN A 25 -5.84 -4.06 -4.44
N ARG A 26 -6.96 -4.15 -5.18
CA ARG A 26 -7.05 -4.99 -6.38
C ARG A 26 -6.28 -4.39 -7.56
N VAL A 27 -6.20 -3.06 -7.65
CA VAL A 27 -5.40 -2.36 -8.67
C VAL A 27 -3.91 -2.56 -8.42
N HIS A 28 -3.41 -2.48 -7.18
CA HIS A 28 -1.98 -2.68 -6.90
C HIS A 28 -1.54 -4.11 -7.19
N LEU A 29 -2.31 -5.12 -6.77
CA LEU A 29 -1.99 -6.52 -7.08
C LEU A 29 -2.06 -6.79 -8.59
N ARG A 30 -3.11 -6.31 -9.27
CA ARG A 30 -3.23 -6.44 -10.72
C ARG A 30 -2.13 -5.69 -11.47
N ALA A 31 -1.73 -4.51 -10.99
CA ALA A 31 -0.65 -3.72 -11.55
C ALA A 31 0.69 -4.46 -11.44
N VAL A 32 1.01 -5.03 -10.27
CA VAL A 32 2.22 -5.84 -10.07
C VAL A 32 2.21 -7.06 -10.98
N VAL A 33 1.12 -7.84 -11.00
CA VAL A 33 1.00 -9.03 -11.85
C VAL A 33 1.10 -8.65 -13.33
N SER A 34 0.43 -7.58 -13.75
CA SER A 34 0.49 -7.08 -15.12
C SER A 34 1.88 -6.58 -15.49
N GLY A 35 2.59 -5.90 -14.58
CA GLY A 35 3.95 -5.42 -14.81
C GLY A 35 4.96 -6.56 -14.95
N VAL A 36 4.84 -7.59 -14.11
CA VAL A 36 5.64 -8.81 -14.22
C VAL A 36 5.34 -9.55 -15.52
N ALA A 37 4.06 -9.68 -15.91
CA ALA A 37 3.67 -10.31 -17.17
C ALA A 37 4.19 -9.53 -18.38
N VAL A 38 4.04 -8.20 -18.39
CA VAL A 38 4.57 -7.32 -19.44
C VAL A 38 6.09 -7.46 -19.54
N SER A 39 6.79 -7.55 -18.41
CA SER A 39 8.25 -7.76 -18.41
C SER A 39 8.63 -9.09 -19.03
N ALA A 40 7.96 -10.18 -18.67
CA ALA A 40 8.21 -11.49 -19.27
C ALA A 40 7.98 -11.46 -20.78
N VAL A 41 6.91 -10.80 -21.24
CA VAL A 41 6.64 -10.61 -22.68
C VAL A 41 7.75 -9.80 -23.34
N VAL A 42 8.19 -8.69 -22.74
CA VAL A 42 9.27 -7.84 -23.28
C VAL A 42 10.61 -8.56 -23.29
N LEU A 43 10.91 -9.41 -22.31
CA LEU A 43 12.13 -10.22 -22.30
C LEU A 43 12.15 -11.21 -23.44
N VAL A 44 11.05 -11.96 -23.64
CA VAL A 44 10.95 -12.96 -24.72
C VAL A 44 10.92 -12.26 -26.09
N ALA A 45 10.12 -11.21 -26.24
CA ALA A 45 10.03 -10.45 -27.49
C ALA A 45 11.34 -9.73 -27.80
N GLY A 46 11.96 -9.09 -26.81
CA GLY A 46 13.27 -8.45 -26.93
C GLY A 46 14.35 -9.44 -27.36
N SER A 47 14.33 -10.65 -26.81
CA SER A 47 15.23 -11.74 -27.21
C SER A 47 14.98 -12.25 -28.64
N ALA A 48 13.72 -12.30 -29.07
CA ALA A 48 13.36 -12.71 -30.42
C ALA A 48 13.70 -11.62 -31.47
N VAL A 49 13.60 -10.34 -31.11
CA VAL A 49 13.90 -9.21 -31.99
C VAL A 49 15.40 -8.91 -32.07
N ILE A 50 16.13 -9.03 -30.95
CA ILE A 50 17.56 -8.70 -30.91
C ILE A 50 18.39 -9.67 -31.77
N LEU A 51 17.98 -10.94 -31.85
CA LEU A 51 18.71 -11.98 -32.57
C LEU A 51 18.88 -11.67 -34.07
N PRO A 52 17.82 -11.48 -34.89
CA PRO A 52 17.97 -11.18 -36.31
C PRO A 52 18.62 -9.81 -36.57
N VAL A 53 18.52 -8.88 -35.60
CA VAL A 53 19.13 -7.55 -35.68
C VAL A 53 20.65 -7.60 -35.45
N GLU A 54 21.12 -8.49 -34.58
CA GLU A 54 22.52 -8.60 -34.19
C GLU A 54 23.28 -9.74 -34.90
N GLU A 55 22.63 -10.84 -35.27
CA GLU A 55 23.32 -12.08 -35.72
C GLU A 55 24.23 -11.89 -36.94
N ASN A 56 23.93 -10.91 -37.79
CA ASN A 56 24.69 -10.61 -39.01
C ASN A 56 25.74 -9.51 -38.81
N ALA A 57 25.86 -8.93 -37.61
CA ALA A 57 26.76 -7.83 -37.34
C ALA A 57 28.18 -8.33 -36.99
N PRO A 58 29.25 -7.70 -37.53
CA PRO A 58 30.62 -8.04 -37.15
C PRO A 58 30.86 -7.83 -35.66
N GLY A 59 31.31 -8.87 -34.96
CA GLY A 59 31.57 -8.81 -33.51
C GLY A 59 30.34 -9.04 -32.63
N ALA A 60 29.20 -9.46 -33.19
CA ALA A 60 28.02 -9.80 -32.41
C ALA A 60 28.25 -11.00 -31.47
N THR A 61 27.93 -10.81 -30.20
CA THR A 61 28.01 -11.84 -29.15
C THR A 61 26.67 -12.54 -28.90
N ILE A 62 25.58 -11.99 -29.44
CA ILE A 62 24.20 -12.50 -29.32
C ILE A 62 23.87 -13.30 -30.59
N THR A 63 24.21 -14.58 -30.58
CA THR A 63 24.15 -15.44 -31.80
C THR A 63 23.16 -16.61 -31.70
N SER A 64 22.51 -16.79 -30.55
CA SER A 64 21.49 -17.82 -30.37
C SER A 64 20.39 -17.35 -29.42
N PHE A 65 19.18 -17.90 -29.55
CA PHE A 65 18.05 -17.48 -28.74
C PHE A 65 18.29 -17.63 -27.22
N PRO A 66 18.90 -18.72 -26.70
CA PRO A 66 19.22 -18.82 -25.28
C PRO A 66 20.18 -17.73 -24.79
N ARG A 67 21.14 -17.30 -25.63
CA ARG A 67 22.06 -16.19 -25.33
C ARG A 67 21.34 -14.85 -25.30
N ALA A 68 20.46 -14.61 -26.28
CA ALA A 68 19.60 -13.43 -26.31
C ALA A 68 18.69 -13.35 -25.08
N LEU A 69 18.13 -14.50 -24.65
CA LEU A 69 17.31 -14.58 -23.45
C LEU A 69 18.11 -14.26 -22.19
N TRP A 70 19.28 -14.87 -22.02
CA TRP A 70 20.17 -14.55 -20.91
C TRP A 70 20.53 -13.05 -20.88
N TRP A 71 20.94 -12.50 -22.03
CA TRP A 71 21.26 -11.08 -22.18
C TRP A 71 20.08 -10.17 -21.77
N SER A 72 18.86 -10.52 -22.21
CA SER A 72 17.67 -9.73 -21.86
C SER A 72 17.41 -9.75 -20.35
N ILE A 73 17.62 -10.89 -19.69
CA ILE A 73 17.43 -11.06 -18.25
C ILE A 73 18.45 -10.23 -17.47
N GLU A 74 19.74 -10.35 -17.77
CA GLU A 74 20.78 -9.57 -17.07
C GLU A 74 20.62 -8.07 -17.29
N THR A 75 20.14 -7.66 -18.48
CA THR A 75 19.93 -6.25 -18.83
C THR A 75 18.71 -5.69 -18.11
N ALA A 76 17.58 -6.39 -18.12
CA ALA A 76 16.37 -5.95 -17.44
C ALA A 76 16.52 -5.96 -15.91
N THR A 77 17.33 -6.88 -15.37
CA THR A 77 17.68 -6.90 -13.94
C THR A 77 18.76 -5.92 -13.56
N THR A 78 19.29 -5.14 -14.51
CA THR A 78 20.37 -4.16 -14.32
C THR A 78 21.67 -4.77 -13.79
N VAL A 79 21.85 -6.09 -13.93
CA VAL A 79 23.10 -6.79 -13.58
C VAL A 79 24.17 -6.47 -14.61
N GLY A 80 23.86 -6.72 -15.89
CA GLY A 80 24.71 -6.42 -17.04
C GLY A 80 26.16 -6.87 -16.90
N TYR A 81 26.43 -8.17 -16.99
CA TYR A 81 27.81 -8.69 -16.87
C TYR A 81 28.75 -8.13 -17.95
N GLY A 82 28.19 -7.74 -19.10
CA GLY A 82 28.91 -7.10 -20.20
C GLY A 82 29.63 -8.09 -21.12
N ASP A 83 29.41 -9.39 -20.93
CA ASP A 83 29.85 -10.45 -21.84
C ASP A 83 29.03 -10.50 -23.13
N MET A 84 27.78 -10.04 -23.08
CA MET A 84 26.93 -9.84 -24.25
C MET A 84 26.31 -8.44 -24.27
N TYR A 85 26.35 -7.80 -25.43
CA TYR A 85 25.72 -6.50 -25.65
C TYR A 85 25.44 -6.28 -27.14
N PRO A 86 24.40 -5.51 -27.49
CA PRO A 86 24.12 -5.18 -28.87
C PRO A 86 25.14 -4.19 -29.43
N VAL A 87 25.69 -4.52 -30.59
CA VAL A 87 26.65 -3.70 -31.31
C VAL A 87 25.98 -2.83 -32.38
N THR A 88 24.79 -3.19 -32.85
CA THR A 88 24.08 -2.44 -33.88
C THR A 88 23.27 -1.28 -33.30
N ALA A 89 23.00 -0.26 -34.14
CA ALA A 89 22.13 0.85 -33.76
C ALA A 89 20.71 0.38 -33.42
N GLY A 90 20.16 -0.58 -34.18
CA GLY A 90 18.85 -1.17 -33.93
C GLY A 90 18.81 -1.94 -32.61
N GLY A 91 19.83 -2.75 -32.33
CA GLY A 91 19.92 -3.51 -31.09
C GLY A 91 20.04 -2.63 -29.85
N ARG A 92 20.71 -1.47 -29.96
CA ARG A 92 20.76 -0.48 -28.87
C ARG A 92 19.40 0.15 -28.58
N VAL A 93 18.54 0.35 -29.58
CA VAL A 93 17.16 0.81 -29.36
C VAL A 93 16.35 -0.26 -28.61
N VAL A 94 16.48 -1.52 -29.01
CA VAL A 94 15.84 -2.66 -28.31
C VAL A 94 16.34 -2.73 -26.86
N ALA A 95 17.65 -2.60 -26.64
CA ALA A 95 18.24 -2.58 -25.30
C ALA A 95 17.66 -1.46 -24.44
N ALA A 96 17.51 -0.25 -24.97
CA ALA A 96 16.92 0.87 -24.24
C ALA A 96 15.48 0.55 -23.78
N VAL A 97 14.68 -0.08 -24.63
CA VAL A 97 13.32 -0.52 -24.27
C VAL A 97 13.36 -1.57 -23.15
N VAL A 98 14.23 -2.58 -23.27
CA VAL A 98 14.40 -3.62 -22.23
C VAL A 98 14.82 -3.01 -20.89
N MET A 99 15.75 -2.05 -20.90
CA MET A 99 16.20 -1.35 -19.69
C MET A 99 15.06 -0.56 -19.01
N ILE A 100 14.27 0.21 -19.78
CA ILE A 100 13.14 0.99 -19.24
C ILE A 100 12.11 0.05 -18.59
N VAL A 101 11.78 -1.04 -19.26
CA VAL A 101 10.82 -2.03 -18.73
C VAL A 101 11.36 -2.70 -17.48
N GLY A 102 12.64 -3.08 -17.47
CA GLY A 102 13.31 -3.60 -16.28
C GLY A 102 13.15 -2.69 -15.06
N ILE A 103 13.61 -1.43 -15.16
CA ILE A 103 13.55 -0.45 -14.07
C ILE A 103 12.10 -0.20 -13.61
N THR A 104 11.16 -0.09 -14.56
CA THR A 104 9.75 0.13 -14.25
C THR A 104 9.19 -1.00 -13.40
N THR A 105 9.54 -2.25 -13.72
CA THR A 105 9.05 -3.42 -13.00
C THR A 105 9.61 -3.52 -11.59
N PHE A 106 10.91 -3.28 -11.41
CA PHE A 106 11.48 -3.18 -10.06
C PHE A 106 10.82 -2.07 -9.24
N SER A 107 10.52 -0.93 -9.86
CA SER A 107 9.84 0.18 -9.20
C SER A 107 8.45 -0.21 -8.69
N VAL A 108 7.65 -0.89 -9.52
CA VAL A 108 6.30 -1.36 -9.15
C VAL A 108 6.36 -2.40 -8.02
N VAL A 109 7.30 -3.34 -8.08
CA VAL A 109 7.48 -4.36 -7.04
C VAL A 109 7.89 -3.71 -5.71
N THR A 110 8.87 -2.81 -5.74
CA THR A 110 9.33 -2.07 -4.55
C THR A 110 8.21 -1.24 -3.93
N ALA A 111 7.43 -0.52 -4.74
CA ALA A 111 6.28 0.26 -4.27
C ALA A 111 5.21 -0.62 -3.61
N ALA A 112 4.94 -1.80 -4.18
CA ALA A 112 4.00 -2.76 -3.60
C ALA A 112 4.47 -3.29 -2.24
N LEU A 113 5.76 -3.63 -2.12
CA LEU A 113 6.37 -4.04 -0.85
C LEU A 113 6.28 -2.92 0.20
N ALA A 114 6.65 -1.70 -0.16
CA ALA A 114 6.56 -0.55 0.74
C ALA A 114 5.11 -0.33 1.24
N THR A 115 4.13 -0.41 0.34
CA THR A 115 2.71 -0.29 0.68
C THR A 115 2.27 -1.37 1.66
N TRP A 116 2.74 -2.61 1.48
CA TRP A 116 2.45 -3.71 2.39
C TRP A 116 3.03 -3.47 3.80
N PHE A 117 4.29 -3.04 3.91
CA PHE A 117 4.92 -2.71 5.19
C PHE A 117 4.20 -1.56 5.91
N VAL A 118 3.94 -0.46 5.21
CA VAL A 118 3.24 0.71 5.76
C VAL A 118 1.83 0.34 6.19
N SER A 119 1.12 -0.45 5.39
CA SER A 119 -0.22 -0.93 5.75
C SER A 119 -0.22 -1.78 7.01
N ARG A 120 0.83 -2.60 7.21
CA ARG A 120 0.99 -3.41 8.41
C ARG A 120 1.28 -2.55 9.64
N ALA A 121 2.27 -1.65 9.55
CA ALA A 121 2.61 -0.73 10.63
C ALA A 121 1.40 0.13 11.07
N ASN A 122 0.63 0.65 10.11
CA ASN A 122 -0.57 1.43 10.40
C ASN A 122 -1.67 0.62 11.10
N ARG A 123 -1.78 -0.69 10.85
CA ARG A 123 -2.74 -1.55 11.57
C ARG A 123 -2.33 -1.72 13.03
N ASP A 124 -1.05 -1.95 13.28
CA ASP A 124 -0.53 -2.16 14.63
C ASP A 124 -0.72 -0.90 15.50
N VAL A 125 -0.41 0.29 14.95
CA VAL A 125 -0.64 1.58 15.62
C VAL A 125 -2.13 1.81 15.92
N ARG A 126 -3.02 1.48 14.98
CA ARG A 126 -4.47 1.61 15.19
C ARG A 126 -5.00 0.67 16.27
N GLN A 127 -4.46 -0.56 16.34
CA GLN A 127 -4.83 -1.52 17.37
C GLN A 127 -4.37 -1.04 18.75
N LEU A 128 -3.14 -0.56 18.88
CA LEU A 128 -2.64 0.02 20.12
C LEU A 128 -3.48 1.21 20.58
N GLY A 129 -3.79 2.14 19.66
CA GLY A 129 -4.65 3.29 19.98
C GLY A 129 -6.06 2.90 20.41
N ALA A 130 -6.63 1.84 19.82
CA ALA A 130 -7.92 1.31 20.25
C ALA A 130 -7.86 0.68 21.65
N THR A 131 -6.79 -0.04 21.97
CA THR A 131 -6.56 -0.61 23.30
C THR A 131 -6.39 0.47 24.36
N VAL A 132 -5.58 1.51 24.09
CA VAL A 132 -5.38 2.64 25.01
C VAL A 132 -6.69 3.38 25.27
N ARG A 133 -7.48 3.68 24.23
CA ARG A 133 -8.78 4.34 24.39
C ARG A 133 -9.76 3.52 25.23
N ARG A 134 -9.76 2.18 25.08
CA ARG A 134 -10.57 1.30 25.93
C ARG A 134 -10.16 1.40 27.39
N PHE A 135 -8.86 1.40 27.68
CA PHE A 135 -8.38 1.61 29.05
C PHE A 135 -8.79 2.96 29.62
N GLU A 136 -8.66 4.05 28.85
CA GLU A 136 -9.09 5.38 29.30
C GLU A 136 -10.60 5.42 29.59
N GLN A 137 -11.41 4.79 28.74
CA GLN A 137 -12.86 4.69 28.92
C GLN A 137 -13.23 3.87 30.16
N ASP A 138 -12.63 2.69 30.36
CA ASP A 138 -12.89 1.84 31.53
C ASP A 138 -12.57 2.58 32.84
N HIS A 139 -11.48 3.37 32.87
CA HIS A 139 -11.14 4.20 34.03
C HIS A 139 -12.14 5.34 34.25
N ALA A 140 -12.56 6.03 33.18
CA ALA A 140 -13.54 7.10 33.26
C ALA A 140 -14.90 6.58 33.77
N ASP A 141 -15.36 5.45 33.26
CA ASP A 141 -16.59 4.79 33.68
C ASP A 141 -16.50 4.33 35.14
N GLY A 142 -15.36 3.77 35.55
CA GLY A 142 -15.10 3.42 36.95
C GLY A 142 -15.16 4.61 37.91
N LEU A 143 -14.59 5.76 37.53
CA LEU A 143 -14.65 6.99 38.33
C LEU A 143 -16.08 7.55 38.39
N ALA A 144 -16.80 7.53 37.27
CA ALA A 144 -18.19 7.97 37.22
C ALA A 144 -19.08 7.13 38.14
N GLU A 145 -18.86 5.82 38.18
CA GLU A 145 -19.58 4.92 39.06
C GLU A 145 -19.25 5.15 40.54
N GLN A 146 -17.97 5.36 40.87
CA GLN A 146 -17.56 5.74 42.23
C GLN A 146 -18.22 7.04 42.69
N LEU A 147 -18.28 8.05 41.82
CA LEU A 147 -18.96 9.32 42.12
C LEU A 147 -20.46 9.11 42.36
N ARG A 148 -21.14 8.29 41.55
CA ARG A 148 -22.56 7.95 41.77
C ARG A 148 -22.79 7.27 43.11
N MET A 149 -22.00 6.26 43.42
CA MET A 149 -22.07 5.55 44.71
C MET A 149 -21.82 6.50 45.90
N MET A 150 -20.95 7.48 45.75
CA MET A 150 -20.71 8.49 46.78
C MET A 150 -21.95 9.39 46.96
N HIS A 151 -22.53 9.91 45.88
CA HIS A 151 -23.73 10.76 45.95
C HIS A 151 -24.92 10.00 46.58
N GLU A 152 -25.16 8.74 46.18
CA GLU A 152 -26.23 7.92 46.79
C GLU A 152 -26.02 7.66 48.30
N ARG A 153 -24.77 7.60 48.76
CA ARG A 153 -24.48 7.48 50.19
C ARG A 153 -24.75 8.78 50.93
N PHE A 154 -24.45 9.93 50.31
CA PHE A 154 -24.79 11.25 50.87
C PHE A 154 -26.30 11.44 50.96
N ASP A 155 -27.06 11.15 49.91
CA ASP A 155 -28.53 11.26 49.91
C ASP A 155 -29.18 10.40 51.01
N ARG A 156 -28.62 9.18 51.22
CA ARG A 156 -29.05 8.29 52.31
C ARG A 156 -28.75 8.85 53.70
N LEU A 157 -27.66 9.60 53.86
CA LEU A 157 -27.33 10.24 55.14
C LEU A 157 -28.20 11.48 55.38
N GLU A 158 -28.46 12.27 54.35
CA GLU A 158 -29.33 13.45 54.41
C GLU A 158 -30.76 13.06 54.80
N ASN A 159 -31.36 12.07 54.13
CA ASN A 159 -32.69 11.54 54.48
C ASN A 159 -32.77 10.99 55.91
N ARG A 160 -31.66 10.52 56.48
CA ARG A 160 -31.60 10.05 57.87
C ARG A 160 -31.52 11.19 58.89
N LEU A 161 -30.98 12.34 58.49
CA LEU A 161 -30.84 13.52 59.34
C LEU A 161 -32.12 14.37 59.31
N ASP A 162 -32.81 14.42 58.17
CA ASP A 162 -34.07 15.14 57.99
C ASP A 162 -35.30 14.41 58.54
N ASP A 163 -35.18 13.15 59.00
CA ASP A 163 -36.24 12.43 59.72
C ASP A 163 -36.29 12.89 61.20
N PRO A 164 -37.25 13.73 61.62
CA PRO A 164 -37.32 14.27 62.97
C PRO A 164 -37.87 13.26 63.99
N SER A 165 -38.19 12.04 63.54
CA SER A 165 -38.93 11.03 64.31
C SER A 165 -38.05 9.90 64.82
N ARG A 166 -36.72 10.00 64.72
CA ARG A 166 -35.82 9.00 65.28
C ARG A 166 -35.66 9.26 66.79
N PRO A 167 -36.20 8.42 67.68
CA PRO A 167 -36.05 8.63 69.12
C PRO A 167 -34.57 8.42 69.46
N ASP A 168 -33.96 9.42 70.07
CA ASP A 168 -32.73 9.26 70.81
C ASP A 168 -32.98 8.28 71.98
N GLY A 169 -32.14 7.25 72.10
CA GLY A 169 -31.97 6.54 73.37
C GLY A 169 -32.43 5.08 73.37
N GLY A 170 -31.43 4.22 73.56
CA GLY A 170 -31.50 2.78 73.78
C GLY A 170 -30.10 2.19 73.68
#